data_AF-A0A829RAN2-F1
#
_entry.id   AF-A0A829RAN2-F1
#
_cell.length_a   1.000
_cell.length_b   1.000
_cell.length_c   1.000
_cell.angle_alpha   90.00
_cell.angle_beta   90.00
_cell.angle_gamma   90.00
#
_symmetry.space_group_name_H-M   'P 1'
#
loop_
_entity.id
_entity.type
_entity.pdbx_description
1 polymer ?
#
loop_
_entity_poly.entity_id
_entity_poly.type
_entity_poly.pdbx_seq_one_letter_code
_entity_poly.pdbx_strand_id
1 'polypeptide(L)'
;MRLLFFISGAVIDISEKPHSLITELLRLNPFVYLIEGFRDAFLDRGWFWQDPWWLLYFWGVTGLILFIGAQVHKAYKNYFIEYM
;
A
#
# COMPACT_ATOMS: atom_id res chain seq x y z
N MET A 1 -5.86 17.96 -6.51
CA MET A 1 -4.64 17.26 -6.05
C MET A 1 -4.43 17.28 -4.52
N ARG A 2 -4.82 18.32 -3.77
CA ARG A 2 -4.69 18.34 -2.29
C ARG A 2 -5.62 17.37 -1.55
N LEU A 3 -6.82 17.10 -2.08
CA LEU A 3 -7.81 16.23 -1.43
C LEU A 3 -7.38 14.76 -1.32
N LEU A 4 -6.61 14.27 -2.31
CA LEU A 4 -6.10 12.89 -2.32
C LEU A 4 -5.12 12.64 -1.16
N PHE A 5 -4.32 13.64 -0.79
CA PHE A 5 -3.44 13.56 0.38
C PHE A 5 -4.21 13.44 1.70
N PHE A 6 -5.35 14.12 1.83
CA PHE A 6 -6.18 14.04 3.03
C PHE A 6 -6.93 12.70 3.15
N ILE A 7 -7.31 12.09 2.02
CA ILE A 7 -8.00 10.78 1.97
C ILE A 7 -7.01 9.62 2.11
N SER A 8 -5.76 9.80 1.67
CA SER A 8 -4.69 8.79 1.72
C SER A 8 -4.23 8.42 3.14
N GLY A 9 -4.74 9.08 4.19
CA GLY A 9 -4.32 8.82 5.57
C GLY A 9 -2.99 9.44 5.96
N ALA A 10 -2.29 10.13 5.06
CA ALA A 10 -0.99 10.74 5.32
C ALA A 10 -1.02 11.83 6.42
N VAL A 11 -2.19 12.41 6.70
CA VAL A 11 -2.39 13.45 7.73
C VAL A 11 -3.05 12.88 9.00
N ILE A 12 -3.63 11.68 8.95
CA ILE A 12 -4.36 11.10 10.07
C ILE A 12 -3.37 10.23 10.85
N ASP A 13 -3.11 10.58 12.11
CA ASP A 13 -2.31 9.72 12.99
C ASP A 13 -3.12 8.47 13.37
N ILE A 14 -2.91 7.40 12.62
CA ILE A 14 -3.54 6.09 12.83
C ILE A 14 -3.12 5.51 14.20
N SER A 15 -1.99 5.99 14.73
CA SER A 15 -1.47 5.65 16.06
C SER A 15 -2.25 6.28 17.22
N GLU A 16 -3.00 7.36 17.02
CA GLU A 16 -3.72 8.03 18.12
C GLU A 16 -5.10 7.41 18.43
N LYS A 17 -5.72 6.71 17.47
CA LYS A 17 -7.06 6.11 17.67
C LYS A 17 -7.14 4.67 17.14
N PRO A 18 -6.75 3.67 17.95
CA PRO A 18 -6.71 2.26 17.54
C PRO A 18 -8.09 1.59 17.35
N HIS A 19 -9.20 2.21 17.75
CA HIS A 19 -10.55 1.59 17.75
C HIS A 19 -11.58 2.28 16.84
N SER A 20 -11.13 3.10 15.89
CA SER A 20 -12.03 3.69 14.91
C SER A 20 -12.16 2.79 13.67
N LEU A 21 -13.37 2.61 13.16
CA LEU A 21 -13.62 1.95 11.86
C LEU A 21 -12.78 2.55 10.73
N ILE A 22 -12.48 3.85 10.84
CA ILE A 22 -11.65 4.59 9.89
C ILE A 22 -10.21 4.05 9.94
N THR A 23 -9.66 3.82 11.12
CA THR A 23 -8.32 3.25 11.35
C THR A 23 -8.19 1.85 10.76
N GLU A 24 -9.19 0.98 10.97
CA GLU A 24 -9.18 -0.38 10.41
C GLU A 24 -9.29 -0.38 8.88
N LEU A 25 -10.13 0.50 8.32
CA LEU A 25 -10.29 0.61 6.87
C LEU A 25 -9.03 1.18 6.20
N LEU A 26 -8.37 2.15 6.82
CA LEU A 26 -7.10 2.68 6.32
C LEU A 26 -5.96 1.66 6.44
N ARG A 27 -5.90 0.91 7.54
CA ARG A 27 -4.89 -0.15 7.74
C ARG A 27 -4.98 -1.25 6.67
N LEU A 28 -6.15 -1.45 6.05
CA LEU A 28 -6.33 -2.40 4.96
C LEU A 28 -5.59 -1.99 3.68
N ASN A 29 -5.34 -0.69 3.49
CA ASN A 29 -4.74 -0.19 2.27
C ASN A 29 -3.20 -0.31 2.30
N PRO A 30 -2.57 -1.04 1.35
CA PRO A 30 -1.13 -1.26 1.35
C PRO A 30 -0.30 0.03 1.18
N PHE A 31 -0.87 1.12 0.65
CA PHE A 31 -0.18 2.40 0.56
C PHE A 31 0.03 3.06 1.93
N VAL A 32 -0.81 2.76 2.92
CA VAL A 32 -0.68 3.30 4.28
C VAL A 32 0.60 2.82 4.96
N TYR A 33 0.97 1.55 4.77
CA TYR A 33 2.25 1.01 5.25
C TYR A 33 3.45 1.82 4.74
N LEU A 34 3.45 2.14 3.44
CA LEU A 34 4.55 2.87 2.82
C LEU A 34 4.66 4.30 3.38
N ILE A 35 3.52 4.96 3.58
CA ILE A 35 3.44 6.34 4.08
C ILE A 35 3.85 6.41 5.55
N GLU A 36 3.35 5.51 6.39
CA GLU A 36 3.73 5.45 7.81
C GLU A 36 5.21 5.08 7.97
N GLY A 37 5.70 4.07 7.25
CA GLY A 37 7.12 3.70 7.28
C GLY A 37 8.05 4.83 6.83
N PHE A 38 7.66 5.60 5.81
CA PHE A 38 8.42 6.80 5.41
C PHE A 38 8.37 7.89 6.48
N ARG A 39 7.20 8.13 7.07
CA ARG A 39 6.99 9.13 8.12
C ARG A 39 7.80 8.82 9.36
N ASP A 40 7.80 7.57 9.81
CA ASP A 40 8.53 7.15 11.01
C ASP A 40 10.05 7.11 10.79
N ALA A 41 10.49 6.74 9.58
CA ALA A 41 11.90 6.87 9.21
C ALA A 41 12.36 8.33 9.14
N PHE A 42 11.47 9.25 8.73
CA PHE A 42 11.79 10.68 8.65
C PHE A 42 11.74 11.38 10.01
N LEU A 43 10.89 10.90 10.93
CA LEU A 43 10.76 11.41 12.30
C LEU A 43 11.65 10.67 13.31
N ASP A 44 12.53 9.80 12.83
CA ASP A 44 13.46 8.97 13.63
C ASP A 44 12.75 8.12 14.71
N ARG A 45 11.49 7.75 14.47
CA ARG A 45 10.70 6.90 15.38
C ARG A 45 10.95 5.41 15.15
N GLY A 46 11.47 5.05 13.98
CA GLY A 46 11.61 3.66 13.59
C GLY A 46 11.93 3.44 12.12
N TRP A 47 12.49 2.28 11.80
CA TRP A 47 12.68 1.86 10.42
C TRP A 47 11.49 1.03 9.94
N PHE A 48 11.20 1.10 8.64
CA PHE A 48 10.07 0.40 8.00
C PHE A 48 10.02 -1.12 8.23
N TRP A 49 11.13 -1.75 8.59
CA TRP A 49 11.20 -3.20 8.86
C TRP A 49 10.84 -3.59 10.30
N GLN A 50 10.54 -2.64 11.18
CA GLN A 50 10.31 -2.92 12.61
C GLN A 50 9.07 -3.77 12.88
N ASP A 51 8.09 -3.75 11.97
CA ASP A 51 6.87 -4.56 12.05
C ASP A 51 6.86 -5.64 10.96
N PRO A 52 7.34 -6.87 11.27
CA PRO A 52 7.43 -7.95 10.27
C PRO A 52 6.07 -8.35 9.70
N TRP A 53 5.00 -8.24 10.49
CA TRP A 53 3.65 -8.56 10.06
C TRP A 53 3.15 -7.60 8.97
N TRP A 54 3.35 -6.30 9.17
CA TRP A 54 2.98 -5.27 8.20
C TRP A 54 3.84 -5.33 6.94
N LEU A 55 5.14 -5.61 7.09
CA LEU A 55 6.04 -5.86 5.98
C LEU A 55 5.56 -7.04 5.10
N LEU A 56 5.23 -8.17 5.71
CA LEU A 56 4.74 -9.35 5.00
C LEU A 56 3.39 -9.10 4.32
N TYR A 57 2.48 -8.36 4.97
CA TYR A 57 1.22 -7.96 4.36
C TYR A 57 1.45 -7.13 3.09
N PHE A 58 2.28 -6.09 3.17
CA PHE A 58 2.60 -5.24 2.03
C PHE A 58 3.23 -6.03 0.88
N TRP A 59 4.31 -6.77 1.14
CA TRP A 59 5.00 -7.54 0.09
C TRP A 59 4.14 -8.67 -0.48
N GLY A 60 3.28 -9.28 0.32
CA GLY A 60 2.29 -10.27 -0.14
C GLY A 60 1.30 -9.67 -1.12
N VAL A 61 0.72 -8.51 -0.78
CA VAL A 61 -0.23 -7.80 -1.66
C VAL A 61 0.45 -7.31 -2.94
N THR A 62 1.63 -6.67 -2.83
CA THR A 62 2.40 -6.21 -4.00
C THR A 62 2.81 -7.37 -4.90
N GLY A 63 3.28 -8.48 -4.33
CA GLY A 63 3.61 -9.70 -5.07
C GLY A 63 2.41 -10.30 -5.78
N LEU A 64 1.24 -10.31 -5.13
CA LEU A 64 -0.01 -10.79 -5.72
C LEU A 64 -0.46 -9.91 -6.89
N ILE A 65 -0.43 -8.58 -6.73
CA ILE A 65 -0.74 -7.64 -7.80
C ILE A 65 0.22 -7.81 -8.98
N LEU A 66 1.53 -7.95 -8.71
CA LEU A 66 2.53 -8.20 -9.75
C LEU A 66 2.30 -9.53 -10.45
N PHE A 67 1.97 -10.58 -9.71
CA PHE A 67 1.69 -11.89 -10.29
C PHE A 67 0.46 -11.85 -11.20
N ILE A 68 -0.66 -11.30 -10.72
CA ILE A 68 -1.87 -11.13 -11.52
C ILE A 68 -1.58 -10.25 -12.73
N GLY A 69 -0.91 -9.12 -12.53
CA GLY A 69 -0.51 -8.20 -13.60
C GLY A 69 0.37 -8.89 -14.66
N ALA A 70 1.29 -9.76 -14.25
CA ALA A 70 2.11 -10.54 -15.16
C ALA A 70 1.31 -11.60 -15.95
N GLN A 71 0.36 -12.28 -15.30
CA GLN A 71 -0.52 -13.24 -16.00
C GLN A 71 -1.42 -12.53 -17.02
N VAL A 72 -2.04 -11.42 -16.60
CA VAL A 72 -2.84 -10.55 -17.46
C VAL A 72 -1.97 -10.06 -18.63
N HIS A 73 -0.79 -9.50 -18.37
CA HIS A 73 0.10 -9.02 -19.41
C HIS A 73 0.44 -10.10 -20.46
N LYS A 74 0.69 -11.34 -20.02
CA LYS A 74 0.91 -12.48 -20.94
C LYS A 74 -0.34 -12.83 -21.73
N ALA A 75 -1.52 -12.84 -21.12
CA ALA A 75 -2.78 -13.14 -21.79
C ALA A 75 -3.11 -12.10 -22.87
N TYR A 76 -2.89 -10.82 -22.60
CA TYR A 76 -3.17 -9.72 -23.53
C TYR A 76 -2.09 -9.52 -24.60
N LYS A 77 -0.89 -10.11 -24.44
CA LYS A 77 0.17 -10.07 -25.46
C LYS A 77 -0.28 -10.62 -26.81
N ASN A 78 -1.09 -11.68 -26.81
CA ASN A 78 -1.53 -12.34 -28.04
C ASN A 78 -2.61 -11.54 -28.79
N TYR A 79 -3.51 -10.87 -28.05
CA TYR A 79 -4.55 -10.03 -28.62
C TYR A 79 -4.02 -8.72 -29.24
N PHE A 80 -2.82 -8.28 -28.83
CA PHE A 80 -2.20 -7.08 -29.39
C PHE A 80 -1.63 -7.29 -30.80
N ILE A 81 -1.28 -8.53 -31.16
CA ILE A 81 -0.75 -8.88 -32.49
C ILE A 81 -1.87 -8.93 -33.53
N GLU A 82 -3.10 -9.26 -33.10
CA GLU A 82 -4.27 -9.38 -33.98
C GLU A 82 -4.85 -8.03 -34.42
N TYR A 83 -4.44 -6.93 -33.77
CA TYR A 83 -4.95 -5.57 -34.03
C TYR A 83 -3.96 -4.68 -34.81
N MET A 84 -2.80 -5.19 -35.22
CA MET A 84 -1.80 -4.50 -36.07
C MET A 84 -1.87 -4.94 -37.52
#